data_AF-E0VL03-F1
#
_entry.id   AF-E0VL03-F1
#
_cell.length_a   1.000
_cell.length_b   1.000
_cell.length_c   1.000
_cell.angle_alpha   90.00
_cell.angle_beta   90.00
_cell.angle_gamma   90.00
#
_symmetry.space_group_name_H-M   'P 1'
#
loop_
_entity.id
_entity.type
_entity.pdbx_description
1 polymer ?
#
loop_
_entity_poly.entity_id
_entity_poly.type
_entity_poly.pdbx_seq_one_letter_code
_entity_poly.pdbx_strand_id
1 'polypeptide(L)'
;MVAADDVDNLIQKDFSYALELLKEMNDNAVQVAHLVDDMLDRVKRGELSTAKGLSFLEVKYHMLLSYLINLTYVVLRKCTGEPIEADPAIDRLVEIRTVLEKTRPIDQKLKYQVDKLVKAAVTGATSENDPTNYKANPDNMLIKDNESSEDDSGEEKPKKKGGEKKYVPPKLSSVPFGRFLKV
;
A
#
# COMPACT_ATOMS: atom_id res chain seq x y z
N MET A 1 -18.19 53.73 -11.12
CA MET A 1 -18.05 53.08 -12.45
C MET A 1 -16.87 52.10 -12.51
N VAL A 2 -15.86 52.20 -11.63
CA VAL A 2 -14.66 51.32 -11.63
C VAL A 2 -14.92 49.89 -11.10
N ALA A 3 -16.00 49.63 -10.35
CA ALA A 3 -16.21 48.32 -9.72
C ALA A 3 -16.83 47.23 -10.60
N ALA A 4 -17.48 47.58 -11.74
CA ALA A 4 -18.13 46.60 -12.61
C ALA A 4 -17.12 45.94 -13.57
N ASP A 5 -16.24 46.75 -14.16
CA ASP A 5 -15.20 46.28 -15.09
C ASP A 5 -14.18 45.36 -14.37
N ASP A 6 -13.86 45.62 -13.10
CA ASP A 6 -12.95 44.77 -12.31
C ASP A 6 -13.57 43.40 -11.96
N VAL A 7 -14.89 43.34 -11.74
CA VAL A 7 -15.61 42.10 -11.44
C VAL A 7 -15.79 41.26 -12.71
N ASP A 8 -16.12 41.87 -13.85
CA ASP A 8 -16.22 41.17 -15.13
C ASP A 8 -14.87 40.59 -15.58
N ASN A 9 -13.78 41.34 -15.38
CA ASN A 9 -12.42 40.83 -15.64
C ASN A 9 -12.04 39.65 -14.73
N LEU A 10 -12.46 39.67 -13.47
CA LEU A 10 -12.20 38.57 -12.52
C LEU A 10 -12.99 37.31 -12.92
N ILE A 11 -14.28 37.46 -13.24
CA ILE A 11 -15.14 36.36 -13.70
C ILE A 11 -14.57 35.74 -14.98
N GLN A 12 -14.12 36.57 -15.92
CA GLN A 12 -13.59 36.09 -17.20
C GLN A 12 -12.28 35.31 -17.03
N LYS A 13 -11.41 35.74 -16.11
CA LYS A 13 -10.19 35.03 -15.74
C LYS A 13 -10.52 33.69 -15.06
N ASP A 14 -11.38 33.68 -14.05
CA ASP A 14 -11.75 32.45 -13.33
C ASP A 14 -12.45 31.43 -14.25
N PHE A 15 -13.28 31.91 -15.18
CA PHE A 15 -13.92 31.08 -16.19
C PHE A 15 -12.90 30.43 -17.14
N SER A 16 -11.94 31.21 -17.65
CA SER A 16 -10.87 30.67 -18.51
C SER A 16 -10.03 29.61 -17.79
N TYR A 17 -9.70 29.85 -16.52
CA TYR A 17 -8.94 28.92 -15.69
C TYR A 17 -9.73 27.63 -15.41
N ALA A 18 -11.02 27.74 -15.11
CA ALA A 18 -11.89 26.59 -14.92
C ALA A 18 -12.00 25.72 -16.19
N LEU A 19 -12.09 26.34 -17.37
CA LEU A 19 -12.11 25.62 -18.66
C LEU A 19 -10.80 24.87 -18.92
N GLU A 20 -9.66 25.49 -18.62
CA GLU A 20 -8.35 24.85 -18.75
C GLU A 20 -8.24 23.64 -17.82
N LEU A 21 -8.68 23.78 -16.56
CA LEU A 21 -8.67 22.69 -15.58
C LEU A 21 -9.61 21.53 -15.96
N LEU A 22 -10.79 21.85 -16.50
CA LEU A 22 -11.72 20.83 -17.01
C LEU A 22 -11.14 20.08 -18.21
N LYS A 23 -10.43 20.77 -19.09
CA LYS A 23 -9.75 20.15 -20.23
C LYS A 23 -8.64 19.22 -19.76
N GLU A 24 -7.79 19.68 -18.84
CA GLU A 24 -6.72 18.88 -18.25
C GLU A 24 -7.28 17.62 -17.56
N MET A 25 -8.39 17.76 -16.83
CA MET A 25 -9.06 16.64 -16.18
C MET A 25 -9.54 15.60 -17.21
N ASN A 26 -10.10 16.04 -18.35
CA ASN A 26 -10.53 15.14 -19.42
C ASN A 26 -9.34 14.43 -20.07
N ASP A 27 -8.28 15.18 -20.38
CA ASP A 27 -7.05 14.61 -20.97
C ASP A 27 -6.42 13.56 -20.04
N ASN A 28 -6.40 13.83 -18.73
CA ASN A 28 -5.93 12.88 -17.72
C ASN A 28 -6.82 11.64 -17.63
N ALA A 29 -8.15 11.80 -17.70
CA ALA A 29 -9.08 10.67 -17.69
C ALA A 29 -8.88 9.75 -18.90
N VAL A 30 -8.67 10.32 -20.09
CA VAL A 30 -8.38 9.58 -21.32
C VAL A 30 -7.05 8.83 -21.22
N GLN A 31 -6.00 9.47 -20.71
CA GLN A 31 -4.69 8.83 -20.51
C GLN A 31 -4.77 7.65 -19.54
N VAL A 32 -5.49 7.80 -18.43
CA VAL A 32 -5.69 6.72 -17.45
C VAL A 32 -6.50 5.57 -18.06
N ALA A 33 -7.54 5.86 -18.85
CA ALA A 33 -8.33 4.83 -19.53
C ALA A 33 -7.46 4.00 -20.49
N HIS A 34 -6.65 4.66 -21.33
CA HIS A 34 -5.73 3.97 -22.23
C HIS A 34 -4.71 3.10 -21.49
N LEU A 35 -4.14 3.60 -20.38
CA LEU A 35 -3.22 2.82 -19.56
C LEU A 35 -3.88 1.56 -18.99
N VAL A 36 -5.13 1.67 -18.52
CA VAL A 36 -5.88 0.53 -17.99
C VAL A 36 -6.18 -0.47 -19.09
N ASP A 37 -6.60 -0.02 -20.28
CA ASP A 37 -6.84 -0.89 -21.44
C ASP A 37 -5.57 -1.66 -21.84
N ASP A 38 -4.43 -0.97 -21.93
CA ASP A 38 -3.14 -1.58 -22.23
C ASP A 38 -2.77 -2.64 -21.18
N MET A 39 -2.97 -2.34 -19.90
CA MET A 39 -2.72 -3.29 -18.82
C MET A 39 -3.64 -4.52 -18.90
N LEU A 40 -4.92 -4.31 -19.19
CA LEU A 40 -5.90 -5.39 -19.35
C LEU A 40 -5.52 -6.30 -20.53
N ASP A 41 -5.08 -5.73 -21.64
CA ASP A 41 -4.70 -6.52 -22.80
C ASP A 41 -3.43 -7.34 -22.55
N ARG A 42 -2.46 -6.80 -21.79
CA ARG A 42 -1.29 -7.57 -21.34
C ARG A 42 -1.67 -8.73 -20.42
N VAL A 43 -2.67 -8.54 -19.55
CA VAL A 43 -3.22 -9.62 -18.71
C VAL A 43 -3.90 -10.69 -19.59
N LYS A 44 -4.74 -10.30 -20.55
CA LYS A 44 -5.41 -11.25 -21.47
C LYS A 44 -4.42 -12.05 -22.31
N ARG A 45 -3.30 -11.44 -22.72
CA ARG A 45 -2.21 -12.12 -23.44
C ARG A 45 -1.35 -13.02 -22.54
N GLY A 46 -1.61 -13.05 -21.23
CA GLY A 46 -0.87 -13.87 -20.27
C GLY A 46 0.51 -13.32 -19.91
N GLU A 47 0.84 -12.09 -20.30
CA GLU A 47 2.12 -11.44 -19.96
C GLU A 47 2.21 -11.08 -18.47
N LEU A 48 1.06 -10.86 -17.83
CA LEU A 48 0.93 -10.48 -16.42
C LEU A 48 0.12 -11.54 -15.68
N SER A 49 0.78 -12.31 -14.81
CA SER A 49 0.12 -13.29 -13.94
C SER A 49 -0.53 -12.59 -12.75
N THR A 50 -1.86 -12.63 -12.67
CA THR A 50 -2.66 -12.09 -11.55
C THR A 50 -3.01 -13.12 -10.48
N ALA A 51 -2.60 -14.38 -10.65
CA ALA A 51 -2.99 -15.50 -9.77
C ALA A 51 -2.43 -15.40 -8.35
N LYS A 52 -1.36 -14.65 -8.13
CA LYS A 52 -0.74 -14.44 -6.81
C LYS A 52 -0.66 -12.95 -6.54
N GLY A 53 -1.52 -12.47 -5.64
CA GLY A 53 -1.59 -11.08 -5.20
C GLY A 53 -1.39 -10.95 -3.70
N LEU A 54 -1.20 -9.71 -3.24
CA LEU A 54 -1.19 -9.38 -1.81
C LEU A 54 -2.61 -8.97 -1.40
N SER A 55 -3.31 -9.80 -0.62
CA SER A 55 -4.72 -9.56 -0.26
C SER A 55 -4.96 -8.22 0.43
N PHE A 56 -4.00 -7.74 1.24
CA PHE A 56 -4.10 -6.40 1.83
C PHE A 56 -4.14 -5.29 0.78
N LEU A 57 -3.36 -5.44 -0.29
CA LEU A 57 -3.27 -4.45 -1.36
C LEU A 57 -4.58 -4.39 -2.15
N GLU A 58 -5.22 -5.53 -2.37
CA GLU A 58 -6.56 -5.62 -2.98
C GLU A 58 -7.61 -4.84 -2.17
N VAL A 59 -7.68 -5.08 -0.85
CA VAL A 59 -8.59 -4.33 0.04
C VAL A 59 -8.30 -2.83 0.00
N LYS A 60 -7.02 -2.44 0.02
CA LYS A 60 -6.61 -1.03 -0.07
C LYS A 60 -7.08 -0.40 -1.37
N TYR A 61 -6.98 -1.10 -2.50
CA TYR A 61 -7.46 -0.61 -3.79
C TYR A 61 -8.98 -0.49 -3.84
N HIS A 62 -9.71 -1.44 -3.29
CA HIS A 62 -11.17 -1.31 -3.15
C HIS A 62 -11.58 -0.11 -2.29
N MET A 63 -10.86 0.16 -1.19
CA MET A 63 -11.11 1.33 -0.36
C MET A 63 -10.80 2.65 -1.10
N LEU A 64 -9.69 2.71 -1.83
CA LEU A 64 -9.35 3.88 -2.65
C LEU A 64 -10.38 4.12 -3.75
N LEU A 65 -10.84 3.06 -4.42
CA LEU A 65 -11.88 3.16 -5.45
C LEU A 65 -13.20 3.68 -4.84
N SER A 66 -13.61 3.12 -3.70
CA SER A 66 -14.80 3.59 -2.98
C SER A 66 -14.66 5.05 -2.55
N TYR A 67 -13.47 5.47 -2.11
CA TYR A 67 -13.18 6.87 -1.78
C TYR A 67 -13.37 7.78 -3.00
N LEU A 68 -12.81 7.41 -4.16
CA LEU A 68 -12.95 8.19 -5.40
C LEU A 68 -14.41 8.28 -5.84
N ILE A 69 -15.18 7.19 -5.78
CA ILE A 69 -16.61 7.18 -6.15
C ILE A 69 -17.39 8.16 -5.26
N ASN A 70 -17.23 8.08 -3.94
CA ASN A 70 -17.94 8.97 -3.02
C ASN A 70 -17.48 10.43 -3.19
N LEU A 71 -16.21 10.67 -3.48
CA LEU A 71 -15.67 12.01 -3.73
C LEU A 71 -16.27 12.61 -5.01
N THR A 72 -16.26 11.87 -6.12
CA THR A 72 -16.84 12.31 -7.39
C THR A 72 -18.34 12.57 -7.25
N TYR A 73 -19.05 11.75 -6.48
CA TYR A 73 -20.46 11.98 -6.17
C TYR A 73 -20.69 13.30 -5.43
N VAL A 74 -19.88 13.60 -4.40
CA VAL A 74 -19.97 14.88 -3.67
C VAL A 74 -19.60 16.06 -4.57
N VAL A 75 -18.61 15.92 -5.45
CA VAL A 75 -18.26 16.98 -6.43
C VAL A 75 -19.42 17.23 -7.38
N LEU A 76 -20.04 16.17 -7.92
CA LEU A 76 -21.20 16.29 -8.82
C LEU A 76 -22.34 17.04 -8.16
N ARG A 77 -22.67 16.68 -6.91
CA ARG A 77 -23.69 17.35 -6.08
C ARG A 77 -23.43 18.85 -5.92
N LYS A 78 -22.18 19.23 -5.64
CA LYS A 78 -21.80 20.64 -5.54
C LYS A 78 -21.95 21.36 -6.87
N CYS A 79 -21.62 20.71 -7.99
CA CYS A 79 -21.78 21.28 -9.33
C CYS A 79 -23.25 21.43 -9.74
N THR A 80 -24.15 20.55 -9.29
CA THR A 80 -25.60 20.68 -9.53
C THR A 80 -26.28 21.69 -8.60
N GLY A 81 -25.56 22.24 -7.61
CA GLY A 81 -26.09 23.19 -6.64
C GLY A 81 -26.91 22.53 -5.53
N GLU A 82 -26.82 21.21 -5.39
CA GLU A 82 -27.51 20.48 -4.33
C GLU A 82 -26.78 20.63 -2.99
N PRO A 83 -27.52 20.76 -1.86
CA PRO A 83 -26.91 20.82 -0.55
C PRO A 83 -26.19 19.49 -0.25
N ILE A 84 -25.00 19.59 0.35
CA ILE A 84 -24.19 18.44 0.78
C ILE A 84 -24.27 18.17 2.28
N GLU A 85 -24.98 19.02 3.02
CA GLU A 85 -25.15 18.88 4.47
C GLU A 85 -25.91 17.59 4.81
N ALA A 86 -25.41 16.87 5.82
CA ALA A 86 -25.95 15.59 6.29
C ALA A 86 -25.98 14.46 5.24
N ASP A 87 -25.15 14.55 4.19
CA ASP A 87 -25.08 13.48 3.21
C ASP A 87 -24.28 12.26 3.69
N PRO A 88 -24.82 11.04 3.57
CA PRO A 88 -24.10 9.82 3.96
C PRO A 88 -22.78 9.61 3.23
N ALA A 89 -22.58 10.19 2.04
CA ALA A 89 -21.32 10.11 1.32
C ALA A 89 -20.18 10.84 2.04
N ILE A 90 -20.48 11.91 2.79
CA ILE A 90 -19.47 12.60 3.60
C ILE A 90 -19.01 11.72 4.76
N ASP A 91 -19.96 11.09 5.47
CA ASP A 91 -19.64 10.17 6.56
C ASP A 91 -18.80 8.98 6.06
N ARG A 92 -19.16 8.41 4.91
CA ARG A 92 -18.38 7.36 4.24
C ARG A 92 -16.97 7.83 3.87
N LEU A 93 -16.81 9.05 3.35
CA LEU A 93 -15.50 9.61 3.04
C LEU A 93 -14.62 9.74 4.28
N VAL A 94 -15.19 10.21 5.40
CA VAL A 94 -14.49 10.32 6.69
C VAL A 94 -14.12 8.95 7.23
N GLU A 95 -15.02 7.98 7.16
CA GLU A 95 -14.78 6.60 7.57
C GLU A 95 -13.63 5.99 6.76
N ILE A 96 -13.71 6.02 5.43
CA ILE A 96 -12.67 5.46 4.55
C ILE A 96 -11.32 6.16 4.81
N ARG A 97 -11.30 7.49 4.96
CA ARG A 97 -10.08 8.24 5.30
C ARG A 97 -9.48 7.76 6.63
N THR A 98 -10.32 7.56 7.64
CA THR A 98 -9.89 7.09 8.95
C THR A 98 -9.29 5.69 8.84
N VAL A 99 -9.92 4.78 8.10
CA VAL A 99 -9.38 3.43 7.87
C VAL A 99 -8.05 3.47 7.13
N LEU A 100 -7.93 4.30 6.08
CA LEU A 100 -6.67 4.49 5.35
C LEU A 100 -5.55 5.04 6.24
N GLU A 101 -5.87 5.92 7.19
CA GLU A 101 -4.91 6.43 8.17
C GLU A 101 -4.46 5.35 9.17
N LYS A 102 -5.40 4.54 9.66
CA LYS A 102 -5.10 3.44 10.61
C LYS A 102 -4.30 2.31 9.97
N THR A 103 -4.44 2.10 8.67
CA THR A 103 -3.71 1.05 7.93
C THR A 103 -2.29 1.47 7.51
N ARG A 104 -1.89 2.73 7.68
CA ARG A 104 -0.54 3.24 7.33
C ARG A 104 0.63 2.40 7.89
N PRO A 105 0.63 1.94 9.15
CA PRO A 105 1.74 1.12 9.66
C PRO A 105 1.87 -0.23 8.94
N ILE A 106 0.75 -0.81 8.51
CA ILE A 106 0.73 -2.06 7.73
C ILE A 106 1.31 -1.78 6.33
N ASP A 107 0.91 -0.67 5.72
CA ASP A 107 1.40 -0.23 4.42
C ASP A 107 2.92 -0.02 4.40
N GLN A 108 3.48 0.56 5.46
CA GLN A 108 4.93 0.73 5.62
C GLN A 108 5.66 -0.62 5.72
N LYS A 109 5.12 -1.57 6.49
CA LYS A 109 5.67 -2.94 6.58
C LYS A 109 5.60 -3.66 5.24
N LEU A 110 4.49 -3.52 4.53
CA LEU A 110 4.29 -4.13 3.22
C LEU A 110 5.25 -3.56 2.19
N LYS A 111 5.41 -2.22 2.15
CA LYS A 111 6.39 -1.56 1.30
C LYS A 111 7.79 -2.12 1.51
N TYR A 112 8.22 -2.24 2.77
CA TYR A 112 9.52 -2.84 3.08
C TYR A 112 9.66 -4.28 2.58
N GLN A 113 8.62 -5.10 2.74
CA GLN A 113 8.63 -6.48 2.24
C GLN A 113 8.71 -6.54 0.71
N VAL A 114 7.93 -5.72 0.01
CA VAL A 114 7.97 -5.60 -1.45
C VAL A 114 9.37 -5.16 -1.90
N ASP A 115 9.92 -4.10 -1.30
CA ASP A 115 11.26 -3.59 -1.62
C ASP A 115 12.33 -4.67 -1.40
N LYS A 116 12.22 -5.46 -0.33
CA LYS A 116 13.13 -6.59 -0.04
C LYS A 116 13.04 -7.67 -1.12
N LEU A 117 11.84 -8.07 -1.52
CA LEU A 117 11.63 -9.09 -2.56
C LEU A 117 12.12 -8.61 -3.93
N VAL A 118 11.84 -7.36 -4.29
CA VAL A 118 12.32 -6.75 -5.54
C VAL A 118 13.85 -6.70 -5.54
N LYS A 119 14.48 -6.27 -4.44
CA LYS A 119 15.94 -6.28 -4.31
C LYS A 119 16.55 -7.67 -4.42
N ALA A 120 15.94 -8.68 -3.80
CA ALA A 120 16.40 -10.06 -3.90
C ALA A 120 16.29 -10.59 -5.34
N ALA A 121 15.20 -10.26 -6.05
CA ALA A 121 15.02 -10.65 -7.45
C ALA A 121 16.04 -9.98 -8.39
N VAL A 122 16.40 -8.71 -8.14
CA VAL A 122 17.34 -7.95 -8.99
C VAL A 122 18.80 -8.29 -8.67
N THR A 123 19.16 -8.49 -7.40
CA THR A 123 20.56 -8.68 -6.97
C THR A 123 20.93 -10.14 -6.72
N GLY A 124 19.97 -11.07 -6.71
CA GLY A 124 20.20 -12.50 -6.51
C GLY A 124 20.68 -12.90 -5.10
N ALA A 125 20.83 -11.93 -4.19
CA ALA A 125 21.32 -12.16 -2.83
C ALA A 125 20.21 -11.84 -1.81
N THR A 126 19.67 -12.86 -1.15
CA THR A 126 18.99 -12.67 0.14
C THR A 126 20.07 -12.23 1.12
N SER A 127 20.08 -10.95 1.51
CA SER A 127 21.11 -10.43 2.41
C SER A 127 21.12 -11.25 3.70
N GLU A 128 22.13 -12.10 3.90
CA GLU A 128 22.27 -12.94 5.10
C GLU A 128 22.34 -12.10 6.39
N ASN A 129 22.66 -10.81 6.27
CA ASN A 129 22.77 -9.84 7.37
C ASN A 129 21.56 -8.91 7.54
N ASP A 130 20.36 -9.28 7.08
CA ASP A 130 19.18 -8.43 7.29
C ASP A 130 18.76 -8.37 8.77
N PRO A 131 18.78 -7.18 9.43
CA PRO A 131 18.39 -6.99 10.82
C PRO A 131 16.98 -7.52 11.15
N THR A 132 16.09 -7.61 10.15
CA THR A 132 14.72 -8.09 10.33
C THR A 132 14.60 -9.62 10.39
N ASN A 133 15.65 -10.36 10.01
CA ASN A 133 15.73 -11.81 10.15
C ASN A 133 16.06 -12.22 11.60
N TYR A 134 16.54 -11.31 12.46
CA TYR A 134 16.85 -11.58 13.87
C TYR A 134 15.62 -11.48 14.80
N LYS A 135 14.41 -11.71 14.28
CA LYS A 135 13.24 -11.84 15.15
C LYS A 135 13.37 -13.14 15.92
N ALA A 136 13.06 -13.09 17.22
CA ALA A 136 12.96 -14.29 18.03
C ALA A 136 11.95 -15.24 17.36
N ASN A 137 12.36 -16.48 17.10
CA ASN A 137 11.49 -17.51 16.57
C ASN A 137 11.05 -18.40 17.76
N PRO A 138 9.91 -18.12 18.40
CA PRO A 138 9.47 -18.83 19.61
C PRO A 138 9.20 -20.32 19.34
N ASP A 139 8.91 -20.71 18.10
CA ASP A 139 8.76 -22.12 17.71
C ASP A 139 10.07 -22.92 17.85
N ASN A 140 11.21 -22.23 17.82
CA ASN A 140 12.51 -22.85 18.04
C ASN A 140 12.80 -23.10 19.54
N MET A 141 11.91 -22.65 20.42
CA MET A 141 11.93 -22.86 21.87
C MET A 141 10.93 -23.95 22.30
N LEU A 142 9.99 -24.33 21.43
CA LEU A 142 9.13 -25.48 21.62
C LEU A 142 9.97 -26.74 21.39
N ILE A 143 10.41 -27.35 22.50
CA ILE A 143 10.88 -28.73 22.50
C ILE A 143 9.71 -29.54 21.94
N LYS A 144 9.92 -30.26 20.83
CA LYS A 144 8.96 -31.24 20.32
C LYS A 144 8.85 -32.35 21.36
N ASP A 145 7.99 -32.17 22.35
CA ASP A 145 7.44 -33.30 23.09
C ASP A 145 6.58 -34.08 22.10
N ASN A 146 7.06 -35.27 21.83
CA ASN A 146 6.60 -36.16 20.79
C ASN A 146 5.23 -36.76 21.15
N GLU A 147 4.14 -36.05 20.87
CA GLU A 147 2.84 -36.68 20.64
C GLU A 147 2.13 -36.05 19.43
N SER A 148 1.70 -36.95 18.55
CA SER A 148 1.23 -36.74 17.19
C SER A 148 0.08 -35.75 17.05
N SER A 149 0.17 -34.90 16.02
CA SER A 149 -0.98 -34.46 15.20
C SER A 149 -0.42 -33.94 13.88
N GLU A 150 -0.68 -34.69 12.81
CA GLU A 150 -0.49 -34.26 11.43
C GLU A 150 -1.45 -33.11 11.14
N ASP A 151 -0.95 -31.95 10.69
CA ASP A 151 -1.32 -31.40 9.39
C ASP A 151 -0.45 -30.18 9.02
N ASP A 152 -0.30 -30.05 7.71
CA ASP A 152 -0.13 -28.81 6.94
C ASP A 152 1.28 -28.32 6.51
N SER A 153 1.39 -28.37 5.18
CA SER A 153 2.08 -27.50 4.22
C SER A 153 3.55 -27.09 4.42
N GLY A 154 4.43 -27.90 3.82
CA GLY A 154 5.21 -27.43 2.66
C GLY A 154 6.26 -26.34 2.85
N GLU A 155 7.38 -26.65 3.53
CA GLU A 155 8.70 -26.12 3.16
C GLU A 155 9.77 -27.21 3.32
N GLU A 156 10.37 -27.64 2.21
CA GLU A 156 11.54 -28.53 2.22
C GLU A 156 12.73 -27.84 2.89
N LYS A 157 12.92 -28.07 4.18
CA LYS A 157 14.19 -27.77 4.85
C LYS A 157 15.14 -28.97 4.74
N PRO A 158 16.43 -28.76 4.44
CA PRO A 158 17.38 -29.85 4.25
C PRO A 158 17.50 -30.66 5.54
N LYS A 159 17.21 -31.96 5.46
CA LYS A 159 17.40 -32.92 6.57
C LYS A 159 18.87 -32.94 6.98
N LYS A 160 19.25 -32.16 8.01
CA LYS A 160 20.55 -32.32 8.68
C LYS A 160 20.47 -33.54 9.61
N LYS A 161 21.28 -34.54 9.29
CA LYS A 161 21.48 -35.82 10.00
C LYS A 161 21.47 -35.64 11.53
N GLY A 162 20.73 -36.53 12.19
CA GLY A 162 20.63 -36.63 13.65
C GLY A 162 21.99 -36.88 14.28
N GLY A 163 22.44 -35.90 15.06
CA GLY A 163 23.45 -36.02 16.09
C GLY A 163 23.01 -35.09 17.21
N GLU A 164 23.08 -35.55 18.46
CA GLU A 164 22.70 -34.78 19.66
C GLU A 164 23.39 -33.42 19.64
N LYS A 165 22.63 -32.36 19.32
CA LYS A 165 23.16 -31.00 19.29
C LYS A 165 23.18 -30.48 20.72
N LYS A 166 24.34 -30.58 21.37
CA LYS A 166 24.65 -29.80 22.57
C LYS A 166 24.34 -28.33 22.27
N TYR A 167 23.45 -27.73 23.08
CA TYR A 167 23.09 -26.32 22.92
C TYR A 167 24.34 -25.45 23.04
N VAL A 168 24.58 -24.61 22.02
CA VAL A 168 25.63 -23.60 22.03
C VAL A 168 24.95 -22.25 22.14
N PRO A 169 25.13 -21.52 23.25
CA PRO A 169 24.57 -20.18 23.40
C PRO A 169 25.01 -19.28 22.25
N PRO A 170 24.12 -18.46 21.68
CA PRO A 170 24.48 -17.54 20.62
C PRO A 170 25.57 -16.58 21.11
N LYS A 171 26.62 -16.43 20.30
CA LYS A 171 27.70 -15.48 20.61
C LYS A 171 27.15 -14.07 20.50
N LEU A 172 27.01 -13.40 21.64
CA LEU A 172 26.70 -11.97 21.71
C LEU A 172 27.88 -11.19 21.12
N SER A 173 27.77 -10.76 19.85
CA SER A 173 28.58 -9.65 19.37
C SER A 173 27.99 -8.37 19.96
N SER A 174 28.82 -7.58 20.64
CA SER A 174 28.39 -6.27 21.12
C SER A 174 28.05 -5.40 19.91
N VAL A 175 26.78 -5.08 19.74
CA VAL A 175 26.35 -4.02 18.82
C VAL A 175 26.62 -2.70 19.53
N PRO A 176 27.58 -1.87 19.08
CA PRO A 176 27.86 -0.62 19.76
C PRO A 176 26.69 0.34 19.55
N PHE A 177 25.84 0.51 20.57
CA PHE A 177 24.91 1.65 20.64
C PHE A 177 25.70 2.90 21.05
N GLY A 178 26.54 3.37 20.12
CA GLY A 178 27.34 4.56 20.29
C GLY A 178 26.48 5.83 20.27
N ARG A 179 26.10 6.28 21.48
CA ARG A 179 26.16 7.70 21.90
C ARG A 179 25.18 8.68 21.23
N PHE A 180 23.87 8.53 21.46
CA PHE A 180 22.90 9.64 21.40
C PHE A 180 22.31 9.88 22.78
N LEU A 181 23.05 10.59 23.64
CA LEU A 181 22.54 11.37 24.77
C LEU A 181 23.75 12.09 25.37
N LYS A 182 24.04 13.28 24.84
CA LYS A 182 24.59 14.35 25.68
C LYS A 182 23.41 15.25 26.01
N VAL A 183 23.05 15.21 27.30
CA VAL A 183 22.34 16.28 28.00
C VAL A 183 23.15 17.57 27.84
#